data_AF-A0A7W0R9Q0-F1
#
_entry.id   AF-A0A7W0R9Q0-F1
#
_cell.length_a   1.000
_cell.length_b   1.000
_cell.length_c   1.000
_cell.angle_alpha   90.00
_cell.angle_beta   90.00
_cell.angle_gamma   90.00
#
_symmetry.space_group_name_H-M   'P 1'
#
loop_
_entity.id
_entity.type
_entity.pdbx_description
1 polymer ?
#
loop_
_entity_poly.entity_id
_entity_poly.type
_entity_poly.pdbx_seq_one_letter_code
_entity_poly.pdbx_strand_id
1 'polypeptide(L)'
;MRERTTQVLLAAVAVLLLAHLVRPALTSSTAHAQESGQAVAVLRAQAIELVDKHGKAVAQLHVGEDGGGNLRLRSGDGMVRVKLGATTGGSGLLLFDKQAEPAMSLVSNKAGTSLMLAESGKKNRLIKP
;
A
#
# COMPACT_ATOMS: atom_id res chain seq x y z
N MET A 1 32.24 67.98 11.49
CA MET A 1 30.84 67.50 11.30
C MET A 1 30.75 66.07 10.76
N ARG A 2 31.62 65.64 9.82
CA ARG A 2 31.61 64.28 9.23
C ARG A 2 31.93 63.13 10.20
N GLU A 3 32.75 63.35 11.22
CA GLU A 3 33.18 62.29 12.14
C GLU A 3 32.07 61.79 13.07
N ARG A 4 31.25 62.71 13.62
CA ARG A 4 30.09 62.36 14.46
C ARG A 4 29.03 61.60 13.68
N THR A 5 28.79 61.95 12.42
CA THR A 5 27.84 61.23 11.57
C THR A 5 28.32 59.82 11.24
N THR A 6 29.62 59.62 11.04
CA THR A 6 30.21 58.28 10.81
C THR A 6 30.12 57.40 12.06
N GLN A 7 30.35 57.96 13.24
CA GLN A 7 30.21 57.24 14.51
C GLN A 7 28.76 56.81 14.79
N VAL A 8 27.78 57.67 14.47
CA VAL A 8 26.35 57.33 14.61
C VAL A 8 25.94 56.23 13.62
N LEU A 9 26.42 56.29 12.37
CA LEU A 9 26.16 55.25 11.37
C LEU A 9 26.78 53.90 11.76
N LEU A 10 28.02 53.90 12.26
CA LEU A 10 28.68 52.69 12.75
C LEU A 10 27.95 52.07 13.94
N ALA A 11 27.50 52.90 14.89
CA ALA A 11 26.71 52.43 16.03
C ALA A 11 25.37 51.83 15.58
N ALA A 12 24.68 52.46 14.63
CA ALA A 12 23.42 51.94 14.09
C ALA A 12 23.60 50.60 13.35
N VAL A 13 24.67 50.47 12.56
CA VAL A 13 25.00 49.20 11.88
C VAL A 13 25.36 48.11 12.88
N ALA A 14 26.13 48.43 13.92
CA ALA A 14 26.47 47.47 14.98
C ALA A 14 25.22 46.96 15.71
N VAL A 15 24.28 47.85 16.03
CA VAL A 15 22.98 47.47 16.65
C VAL A 15 22.15 46.59 15.71
N LEU A 16 22.10 46.92 14.41
CA LEU A 16 21.37 46.11 13.43
C LEU A 16 22.00 44.72 13.24
N LEU A 17 23.33 44.63 13.23
CA LEU A 17 24.06 43.36 13.16
C LEU A 17 23.84 42.51 14.42
N LEU A 18 23.89 43.11 15.61
CA LEU A 18 23.54 42.44 16.87
C LEU A 18 22.09 41.96 16.87
N ALA A 19 21.15 42.75 16.36
CA ALA A 19 19.75 42.35 16.23
C ALA A 19 19.55 41.17 15.25
N HIS A 20 20.39 41.04 14.21
CA HIS A 20 20.34 39.90 13.28
C HIS A 20 20.97 38.62 13.86
N LEU A 21 21.95 38.75 14.75
CA LEU A 21 22.59 37.62 15.41
C LEU A 21 21.71 36.97 16.49
N VAL A 22 20.77 37.72 17.09
CA VAL A 22 19.85 37.20 18.14
C VAL A 22 18.57 36.59 17.56
N ARG A 23 18.19 36.95 16.32
CA ARG A 23 16.98 36.44 15.64
C ARG A 23 16.89 34.91 15.50
N PRO A 24 17.94 34.16 15.11
CA PRO A 24 17.82 32.72 14.93
C PRO A 24 17.63 31.94 16.25
N ALA A 25 17.97 32.55 17.41
CA ALA A 25 17.81 31.92 18.71
C ALA A 25 16.36 31.90 19.22
N LEU A 26 15.51 32.84 18.75
CA LEU A 26 14.09 32.92 19.14
C LEU A 26 13.15 32.20 18.15
N THR A 27 13.64 31.87 16.96
CA THR A 27 12.90 31.07 15.96
C THR A 27 13.36 29.62 15.91
N SER A 28 14.20 29.19 16.85
CA SER A 28 14.44 27.77 17.14
C SER A 28 13.21 27.21 17.85
N SER A 29 12.04 27.33 17.22
CA SER A 29 10.97 26.38 17.42
C SER A 29 11.58 25.07 16.97
N THR A 30 12.04 24.28 17.95
CA THR A 30 12.19 22.85 17.77
C THR A 30 10.84 22.37 17.27
N ALA A 31 10.70 22.33 15.95
CA ALA A 31 9.88 21.34 15.29
C ALA A 31 10.51 20.01 15.72
N HIS A 32 10.19 19.59 16.94
CA HIS A 32 9.89 18.20 17.18
C HIS A 32 8.88 17.89 16.08
N ALA A 33 9.39 17.32 14.99
CA ALA A 33 8.64 16.34 14.24
C ALA A 33 8.22 15.33 15.30
N GLN A 34 7.09 15.61 15.93
CA GLN A 34 6.29 14.60 16.55
C GLN A 34 5.97 13.71 15.37
N GLU A 35 6.76 12.64 15.20
CA GLU A 35 6.20 11.36 14.85
C GLU A 35 5.14 11.09 15.93
N SER A 36 4.00 11.78 15.82
CA SER A 36 2.74 11.18 16.13
C SER A 36 2.80 9.93 15.28
N GLY A 37 3.11 8.80 15.92
CA GLY A 37 2.67 7.51 15.45
C GLY A 37 1.17 7.68 15.29
N GLN A 38 0.76 8.19 14.12
CA GLN A 38 -0.60 8.16 13.67
C GLN A 38 -0.95 6.70 13.82
N ALA A 39 -1.80 6.41 14.80
CA ALA A 39 -2.28 5.07 15.03
C ALA A 39 -2.75 4.57 13.67
N VAL A 40 -2.04 3.60 13.11
CA VAL A 40 -2.44 3.00 11.84
C VAL A 40 -3.84 2.48 12.11
N ALA A 41 -4.85 3.11 11.52
CA ALA A 41 -6.22 2.72 11.74
C ALA A 41 -6.36 1.30 11.19
N VAL A 42 -6.40 0.30 12.08
CA VAL A 42 -6.57 -1.10 11.68
C VAL A 42 -8.05 -1.37 11.54
N LEU A 43 -8.50 -1.57 10.31
CA LEU A 43 -9.84 -2.07 10.03
C LEU A 43 -9.82 -3.61 10.14
N ARG A 44 -10.61 -4.15 11.07
CA ARG A 44 -10.80 -5.60 11.22
C ARG A 44 -12.18 -5.97 10.70
N ALA A 45 -12.23 -6.91 9.76
CA ALA A 45 -13.47 -7.41 9.19
C ALA A 45 -13.29 -8.89 8.79
N GLN A 46 -14.38 -9.65 8.80
CA GLN A 46 -14.39 -11.00 8.23
C GLN A 46 -14.51 -10.97 6.70
N ALA A 47 -15.12 -9.92 6.16
CA ALA A 47 -15.25 -9.67 4.74
C ALA A 47 -15.24 -8.17 4.44
N ILE A 48 -14.61 -7.78 3.34
CA ILE A 48 -14.66 -6.46 2.73
C ILE A 48 -15.04 -6.67 1.27
N GLU A 49 -16.11 -6.01 0.83
CA GLU A 49 -16.60 -6.10 -0.54
C GLU A 49 -16.49 -4.75 -1.24
N LEU A 50 -15.95 -4.77 -2.46
CA LEU A 50 -16.14 -3.68 -3.40
C LEU A 50 -17.38 -4.00 -4.22
N VAL A 51 -18.37 -3.13 -4.19
CA VAL A 51 -19.64 -3.29 -4.92
C VAL A 51 -19.77 -2.27 -6.04
N ASP A 52 -20.51 -2.61 -7.09
CA ASP A 52 -20.89 -1.69 -8.15
C ASP A 52 -22.06 -0.78 -7.74
N LYS A 53 -22.49 0.10 -8.66
CA LYS A 53 -23.62 1.03 -8.44
C LYS A 53 -24.97 0.36 -8.15
N HIS A 54 -25.08 -0.94 -8.42
CA HIS A 54 -26.28 -1.75 -8.17
C HIS A 54 -26.13 -2.62 -6.91
N GLY A 55 -25.04 -2.47 -6.15
CA GLY A 55 -24.76 -3.26 -4.95
C GLY A 55 -24.17 -4.64 -5.22
N LYS A 56 -23.77 -4.96 -6.46
CA LYS A 56 -23.17 -6.25 -6.80
C LYS A 56 -21.68 -6.26 -6.49
N ALA A 57 -21.21 -7.24 -5.73
CA ALA A 57 -19.80 -7.40 -5.44
C ALA A 57 -18.96 -7.67 -6.72
N VAL A 58 -17.93 -6.85 -6.94
CA VAL A 58 -16.93 -6.99 -8.01
C VAL A 58 -15.56 -7.42 -7.47
N ALA A 59 -15.31 -7.21 -6.18
CA ALA A 59 -14.18 -7.79 -5.47
C ALA A 59 -14.55 -8.12 -4.02
N GLN A 60 -13.90 -9.12 -3.44
CA GLN A 60 -14.13 -9.53 -2.06
C GLN A 60 -12.81 -9.99 -1.43
N LEU A 61 -12.42 -9.36 -0.32
CA LEU A 61 -11.41 -9.87 0.61
C LEU A 61 -12.15 -10.50 1.79
N HIS A 62 -11.97 -11.79 2.03
CA HIS A 62 -12.70 -12.49 3.09
C HIS A 62 -11.90 -13.63 3.72
N VAL A 63 -12.34 -14.08 4.89
CA VAL A 63 -11.89 -15.34 5.49
C VAL A 63 -12.63 -16.50 4.82
N GLY A 64 -11.89 -17.48 4.31
CA GLY A 64 -12.43 -18.71 3.73
C GLY A 64 -12.91 -19.68 4.80
N GLU A 65 -13.66 -20.71 4.40
CA GLU A 65 -14.12 -21.78 5.30
C GLU A 65 -12.96 -22.55 5.94
N ASP A 66 -11.80 -22.55 5.30
CA ASP A 66 -10.54 -23.09 5.79
C ASP A 66 -9.82 -22.19 6.80
N GLY A 67 -10.42 -21.04 7.17
CA GLY A 67 -9.82 -20.02 8.01
C GLY A 67 -8.75 -19.17 7.30
N GLY A 68 -8.51 -19.40 6.02
CA GLY A 68 -7.50 -18.73 5.21
C GLY A 68 -7.96 -17.40 4.63
N GLY A 69 -7.03 -16.49 4.37
CA GLY A 69 -7.33 -15.23 3.68
C GLY A 69 -7.56 -15.47 2.19
N ASN A 70 -8.64 -14.91 1.64
CA ASN A 70 -9.01 -15.05 0.23
C ASN A 70 -9.32 -13.68 -0.39
N LEU A 71 -8.78 -13.41 -1.57
CA LEU A 71 -9.17 -12.31 -2.44
C LEU A 71 -9.79 -12.88 -3.72
N ARG A 72 -10.98 -12.40 -4.08
CA ARG A 72 -11.68 -12.75 -5.32
C ARG A 72 -11.96 -11.50 -6.13
N LEU A 73 -11.64 -11.53 -7.42
CA LEU A 73 -12.08 -10.52 -8.39
C LEU A 73 -13.11 -11.14 -9.33
N ARG A 74 -14.17 -10.41 -9.62
CA ARG A 74 -15.29 -10.86 -10.46
C ARG A 74 -15.39 -10.01 -11.72
N SER A 75 -15.82 -10.60 -12.82
CA SER A 75 -16.26 -9.84 -13.99
C SER A 75 -17.62 -9.18 -13.75
N GLY A 76 -18.04 -8.29 -14.65
CA GLY A 76 -19.33 -7.59 -14.54
C GLY A 76 -20.56 -8.51 -14.52
N ASP A 77 -20.44 -9.73 -15.05
CA ASP A 77 -21.44 -10.80 -14.95
C ASP A 77 -21.47 -11.47 -13.56
N GLY A 78 -20.50 -11.21 -12.68
CA GLY A 78 -20.40 -11.74 -11.32
C GLY A 78 -19.53 -12.99 -11.18
N MET A 79 -19.03 -13.52 -12.30
CA MET A 79 -18.16 -14.70 -12.31
C MET A 79 -16.78 -14.37 -11.76
N VAL A 80 -16.23 -15.26 -10.92
CA VAL A 80 -14.86 -15.10 -10.40
C VAL A 80 -13.86 -15.30 -11.54
N ARG A 81 -12.96 -14.34 -11.73
CA ARG A 81 -11.90 -14.38 -12.76
C ARG A 81 -10.51 -14.47 -12.17
N VAL A 82 -10.33 -14.02 -10.93
CA VAL A 82 -9.08 -14.14 -10.19
C VAL A 82 -9.37 -14.58 -8.76
N LYS A 83 -8.60 -15.54 -8.26
CA LYS A 83 -8.59 -15.92 -6.84
C LYS A 83 -7.14 -15.94 -6.34
N LEU A 84 -6.89 -15.25 -5.24
CA LEU A 84 -5.66 -15.37 -4.46
C LEU A 84 -6.05 -15.90 -3.07
N GLY A 85 -5.39 -16.95 -2.61
CA GLY A 85 -5.70 -17.58 -1.33
C GLY A 85 -4.45 -18.02 -0.59
N ALA A 86 -4.52 -17.98 0.74
CA ALA A 86 -3.49 -18.52 1.61
C ALA A 86 -4.14 -19.25 2.79
N THR A 87 -3.63 -20.44 3.08
CA THR A 87 -4.09 -21.34 4.14
C THR A 87 -2.88 -21.87 4.89
N THR A 88 -3.13 -22.64 5.95
CA THR A 88 -2.07 -23.38 6.66
C THR A 88 -1.38 -24.43 5.79
N GLY A 89 -2.01 -24.85 4.69
CA GLY A 89 -1.47 -25.83 3.73
C GLY A 89 -0.61 -25.21 2.63
N GLY A 90 -0.67 -23.89 2.43
CA GLY A 90 0.06 -23.20 1.36
C GLY A 90 -0.70 -22.00 0.81
N SER A 91 -0.29 -21.53 -0.36
CA SER A 91 -0.91 -20.41 -1.06
C SER A 91 -1.08 -20.69 -2.55
N GLY A 92 -1.99 -19.94 -3.17
CA GLY A 92 -2.22 -20.07 -4.60
C GLY A 92 -2.87 -18.85 -5.24
N LEU A 93 -2.54 -18.65 -6.51
CA LEU A 93 -3.15 -17.70 -7.42
C LEU A 93 -3.78 -18.48 -8.59
N LEU A 94 -5.06 -18.25 -8.84
CA LEU A 94 -5.81 -18.81 -9.95
C LEU A 94 -6.31 -17.69 -10.86
N LEU A 95 -6.11 -17.85 -12.17
CA LEU A 95 -6.78 -17.06 -13.20
C LEU A 95 -7.71 -18.00 -13.94
N PHE A 96 -8.98 -17.59 -14.05
CA PHE A 96 -10.02 -18.37 -14.69
C PHE A 96 -10.30 -17.85 -16.10
N ASP A 97 -10.61 -18.76 -17.02
CA ASP A 97 -11.12 -18.41 -18.34
C ASP A 97 -12.59 -17.94 -18.28
N LYS A 98 -13.21 -17.80 -19.47
CA LYS A 98 -14.61 -17.37 -19.60
C LYS A 98 -15.59 -18.41 -19.05
N GLN A 99 -15.24 -19.68 -19.11
CA GLN A 99 -16.01 -20.83 -18.61
C GLN A 99 -15.84 -21.04 -17.10
N ALA A 100 -15.01 -20.22 -16.44
CA ALA A 100 -14.65 -20.34 -15.03
C ALA A 100 -13.78 -21.56 -14.72
N GLU A 101 -13.02 -22.03 -15.72
CA GLU A 101 -11.99 -23.06 -15.56
C GLU A 101 -10.63 -22.40 -15.31
N PRO A 102 -9.76 -22.95 -14.44
CA PRO A 102 -8.41 -22.41 -14.22
C PRO A 102 -7.55 -22.46 -15.50
N ALA A 103 -7.36 -21.30 -16.14
CA ALA A 103 -6.45 -21.14 -17.26
C ALA A 103 -4.98 -21.07 -16.80
N MET A 104 -4.75 -20.55 -15.60
CA MET A 104 -3.44 -20.50 -14.96
C MET A 104 -3.58 -20.75 -13.46
N SER A 105 -2.68 -21.55 -12.89
CA SER A 105 -2.55 -21.68 -11.44
C SER A 105 -1.09 -21.62 -11.00
N LEU A 106 -0.77 -20.74 -10.06
CA LEU A 106 0.50 -20.74 -9.33
C LEU A 106 0.21 -21.23 -7.92
N VAL A 107 0.84 -22.32 -7.50
CA VAL A 107 0.61 -22.93 -6.18
C VAL A 107 1.95 -23.16 -5.49
N SER A 108 2.01 -22.86 -4.20
CA SER A 108 3.14 -23.20 -3.33
C SER A 108 2.64 -23.87 -2.06
N ASN A 109 3.13 -25.08 -1.78
CA ASN A 109 2.75 -25.86 -0.61
C ASN A 109 3.92 -26.76 -0.17
N LYS A 110 3.67 -27.71 0.74
CA LYS A 110 4.69 -28.66 1.23
C LYS A 110 5.36 -29.50 0.13
N ALA A 111 4.69 -29.71 -1.00
CA ALA A 111 5.24 -30.43 -2.16
C ALA A 111 6.09 -29.55 -3.10
N GLY A 112 6.21 -28.26 -2.80
CA GLY A 112 6.99 -27.29 -3.56
C GLY A 112 6.11 -26.26 -4.29
N THR A 113 6.74 -25.54 -5.21
CA THR A 113 6.09 -24.50 -6.03
C THR A 113 5.87 -25.03 -7.44
N SER A 114 4.73 -24.70 -8.06
CA SER A 114 4.45 -25.04 -9.45
C SER A 114 3.54 -24.02 -10.13
N LEU A 115 3.73 -23.85 -11.43
CA LEU A 115 2.86 -23.10 -12.33
C LEU A 115 2.22 -24.06 -13.32
N MET A 116 0.90 -24.02 -13.44
CA MET A 116 0.15 -24.71 -14.49
C MET A 116 -0.37 -23.68 -15.49
N LEU A 117 -0.23 -23.99 -16.77
CA LEU A 117 -0.86 -23.28 -17.87
C LEU A 117 -1.80 -24.24 -18.61
N ALA A 118 -3.07 -23.89 -18.71
CA ALA A 118 -4.05 -24.63 -19.49
C ALA A 118 -4.32 -23.90 -20.81
N GLU A 119 -4.49 -24.68 -21.88
CA GLU A 119 -4.95 -24.20 -23.17
C GLU A 119 -6.08 -25.10 -23.65
N SER A 120 -7.16 -24.50 -24.12
CA SER A 120 -8.34 -25.24 -24.55
C SER A 120 -7.98 -26.28 -25.62
N GLY A 121 -8.42 -27.52 -25.40
CA GLY A 121 -8.16 -28.64 -26.31
C GLY A 121 -6.72 -29.17 -26.29
N LYS A 122 -5.86 -28.68 -25.39
CA LYS A 122 -4.48 -29.17 -25.24
C LYS A 122 -4.20 -29.68 -23.84
N LYS A 123 -3.11 -30.44 -23.71
CA LYS A 123 -2.62 -30.90 -22.41
C LYS A 123 -2.06 -29.72 -21.61
N ASN A 124 -2.42 -29.65 -20.34
CA ASN A 124 -1.89 -28.65 -19.42
C ASN A 124 -0.37 -28.75 -19.31
N ARG A 125 0.30 -27.59 -19.31
CA ARG A 125 1.74 -27.48 -19.12
C ARG A 125 2.03 -27.17 -17.66
N LEU A 126 2.75 -28.09 -17.00
CA LEU A 126 3.25 -27.91 -15.63
C LEU A 126 4.71 -27.44 -15.66
N ILE A 127 5.01 -26.38 -14.92
CA ILE A 127 6.35 -25.80 -14.75
C ILE A 127 6.67 -25.84 -13.27
N LYS A 128 7.85 -26.35 -12.92
CA LYS A 128 8.42 -26.37 -11.57
C LYS A 128 9.74 -25.58 -11.57
N PRO A 129 10.17 -25.03 -10.42
CA PRO A 129 11.49 -24.43 -10.25
C PRO A 129 12.63 -25.35 -10.69
#